data_AF-A0A6A7AFA2-F1
#
_entry.id   AF-A0A6A7AFA2-F1
#
_cell.length_a   1.000
_cell.length_b   1.000
_cell.length_c   1.000
_cell.angle_alpha   90.00
_cell.angle_beta   90.00
_cell.angle_gamma   90.00
#
_symmetry.space_group_name_H-M   'P 1'
#
loop_
_entity.id
_entity.type
_entity.pdbx_description
1 polymer ?
#
loop_
_entity_poly.entity_id
_entity_poly.type
_entity_poly.pdbx_seq_one_letter_code
_entity_poly.pdbx_strand_id
1 'polypeptide(L)'
;MYIDTSLNSVSTILANLYQSFHEAAMRCIEYVRVLSRVRTTCSSLLIKTVDNIIALAYVMLQRRSRSRSDRQKVAVQSVISRRQLQWLACKAFVAVFQRRQTQHRVLLVWLEKSLAAVRISDTAERQLLESVTQR
;
A
#
# COMPACT_ATOMS: atom_id res chain seq x y z
N MET A 1 14.01 -2.34 -1.10
CA MET A 1 14.45 -1.13 -1.84
C MET A 1 14.44 -1.47 -3.32
N TYR A 2 13.36 -1.16 -4.06
CA TYR A 2 13.17 -1.49 -5.50
C TYR A 2 12.31 -0.46 -6.26
N ILE A 3 12.21 0.78 -5.77
CA ILE A 3 11.42 1.84 -6.44
C ILE A 3 12.32 2.65 -7.39
N ASP A 4 13.29 2.00 -8.06
CA ASP A 4 14.11 2.72 -9.03
C ASP A 4 13.39 2.86 -10.37
N THR A 5 12.89 4.06 -10.62
CA THR A 5 12.13 4.43 -11.82
C THR A 5 13.02 4.67 -13.05
N SER A 6 14.33 4.42 -12.95
CA SER A 6 15.26 4.56 -14.09
C SER A 6 15.25 3.36 -15.03
N LEU A 7 14.76 2.18 -14.59
CA LEU A 7 14.84 0.92 -15.32
C LEU A 7 13.52 0.11 -15.37
N ASN A 8 12.44 0.61 -14.76
CA ASN A 8 11.23 -0.17 -14.48
C ASN A 8 9.97 0.47 -15.08
N SER A 9 9.12 -0.35 -15.71
CA SER A 9 7.80 0.06 -16.21
C SER A 9 6.86 0.47 -15.07
N VAL A 10 5.77 1.20 -15.39
CA VAL A 10 4.72 1.56 -14.39
C VAL A 10 4.19 0.30 -13.69
N SER A 11 3.92 -0.77 -14.45
CA SER A 11 3.47 -2.06 -13.90
C SER A 11 4.46 -2.62 -12.87
N THR A 12 5.76 -2.60 -13.18
CA THR A 12 6.81 -3.07 -12.28
C THR A 12 6.89 -2.22 -11.02
N ILE A 13 6.73 -0.90 -11.12
CA ILE A 13 6.72 -0.01 -9.96
C ILE A 13 5.52 -0.30 -9.06
N LEU A 14 4.33 -0.47 -9.64
CA LEU A 14 3.11 -0.80 -8.88
C LEU A 14 3.24 -2.17 -8.20
N ALA A 15 3.81 -3.17 -8.87
CA ALA A 15 4.12 -4.47 -8.28
C ALA A 15 5.12 -4.36 -7.12
N ASN A 16 6.19 -3.59 -7.29
CA ASN A 16 7.19 -3.37 -6.23
C ASN A 16 6.59 -2.63 -5.02
N LEU A 17 5.68 -1.68 -5.26
CA LEU A 17 4.94 -0.99 -4.20
C LEU A 17 4.01 -1.95 -3.46
N TYR A 18 3.23 -2.75 -4.19
CA TYR A 18 2.38 -3.79 -3.60
C TYR A 18 3.19 -4.74 -2.71
N GLN A 19 4.29 -5.28 -3.24
CA GLN A 19 5.17 -6.18 -2.50
C GLN A 19 5.74 -5.51 -1.25
N SER A 20 6.16 -4.25 -1.34
CA SER A 20 6.66 -3.48 -0.20
C SER A 20 5.59 -3.30 0.88
N PHE A 21 4.33 -3.02 0.50
CA PHE A 21 3.21 -2.96 1.44
C PHE A 21 2.86 -4.33 2.02
N HIS A 22 2.94 -5.39 1.23
CA HIS A 22 2.69 -6.75 1.69
C HIS A 22 3.73 -7.18 2.74
N GLU A 23 5.01 -6.92 2.49
CA GLU A 23 6.06 -7.13 3.49
C GLU A 23 5.85 -6.28 4.75
N ALA A 24 5.44 -5.01 4.60
CA ALA A 24 5.12 -4.16 5.74
C ALA A 24 3.95 -4.73 6.56
N ALA A 25 2.92 -5.25 5.90
CA ALA A 25 1.79 -5.92 6.55
C ALA A 25 2.21 -7.20 7.26
N MET A 26 3.08 -8.02 6.65
CA MET A 26 3.66 -9.23 7.26
C MET A 26 4.48 -8.90 8.52
N ARG A 27 5.30 -7.84 8.49
CA ARG A 27 6.01 -7.39 9.69
C ARG A 27 5.02 -6.88 10.75
N CYS A 28 4.00 -6.13 10.33
CA CYS A 28 3.00 -5.56 11.22
C CYS A 28 2.22 -6.63 12.00
N ILE A 29 1.79 -7.72 11.34
CA ILE A 29 1.03 -8.80 12.01
C ILE A 29 1.90 -9.53 13.05
N GLU A 30 3.18 -9.76 12.78
CA GLU A 30 4.10 -10.35 13.76
C GLU A 30 4.39 -9.40 14.92
N TYR A 31 4.56 -8.09 14.66
CA TYR A 31 4.67 -7.10 15.74
C TYR A 31 3.43 -7.09 16.62
N VAL A 32 2.22 -7.09 16.04
CA VAL A 32 0.97 -7.15 16.78
C VAL A 32 0.89 -8.39 17.66
N ARG A 33 1.31 -9.54 17.14
CA ARG A 33 1.32 -10.81 17.85
C ARG A 33 2.29 -10.81 19.04
N VAL A 34 3.45 -10.19 18.90
CA VAL A 34 4.41 -10.06 20.00
C VAL A 34 3.91 -9.04 21.02
N LEU A 35 3.45 -7.87 20.58
CA LEU A 35 2.92 -6.83 21.47
C LEU A 35 1.69 -7.31 22.25
N SER A 36 0.80 -8.11 21.65
CA SER A 36 -0.40 -8.62 22.32
C SER A 36 -0.11 -9.48 23.56
N ARG A 37 1.14 -9.99 23.69
CA ARG A 37 1.57 -10.72 24.89
C ARG A 37 1.84 -9.80 26.09
N VAL A 38 2.15 -8.54 25.84
CA VAL A 38 2.52 -7.55 26.87
C VAL A 38 1.42 -6.51 27.05
N ARG A 39 0.68 -6.18 25.98
CA ARG A 39 -0.41 -5.19 26.00
C ARG A 39 -1.44 -5.49 24.93
N THR A 40 -2.73 -5.35 25.26
CA THR A 40 -3.81 -5.46 24.28
C THR A 40 -3.61 -4.47 23.14
N THR A 41 -3.51 -5.00 21.92
CA THR A 41 -3.31 -4.20 20.71
C THR A 41 -4.64 -3.57 20.27
N CYS A 42 -4.69 -2.24 20.29
CA CYS A 42 -5.89 -1.51 19.91
C CYS A 42 -6.00 -1.41 18.39
N SER A 43 -7.13 -1.79 17.81
CA SER A 43 -7.35 -1.72 16.35
C SER A 43 -7.22 -0.31 15.79
N SER A 44 -7.49 0.72 16.59
CA SER A 44 -7.32 2.13 16.19
C SER A 44 -5.84 2.49 15.94
N LEU A 45 -4.92 1.92 16.72
CA LEU A 45 -3.49 2.09 16.51
C LEU A 45 -3.06 1.45 15.20
N LEU A 46 -3.57 0.25 14.90
CA LEU A 46 -3.26 -0.42 13.63
C LEU A 46 -3.77 0.35 12.42
N ILE A 47 -5.02 0.84 12.48
CA ILE A 47 -5.58 1.69 11.41
C ILE A 47 -4.70 2.93 11.19
N LYS A 48 -4.32 3.64 12.27
CA LYS A 48 -3.42 4.80 12.17
C LYS A 48 -2.05 4.43 11.60
N THR A 49 -1.51 3.27 11.96
CA THR A 49 -0.24 2.78 11.41
C THR A 49 -0.35 2.55 9.90
N VAL A 50 -1.42 1.91 9.42
CA VAL A 50 -1.63 1.71 7.98
C VAL A 50 -1.75 3.06 7.25
N ASP A 51 -2.55 3.99 7.77
CA ASP A 51 -2.73 5.32 7.18
C ASP A 51 -1.40 6.10 7.12
N ASN A 52 -0.60 6.07 8.18
CA ASN A 52 0.72 6.68 8.22
C ASN A 52 1.70 6.05 7.22
N ILE A 53 1.67 4.72 7.04
CA ILE A 53 2.50 4.03 6.04
C ILE A 53 2.13 4.50 4.62
N ILE A 54 0.83 4.63 4.33
CA ILE A 54 0.35 5.14 3.03
C ILE A 54 0.81 6.59 2.82
N ALA A 55 0.63 7.45 3.82
CA ALA A 55 1.04 8.85 3.76
C ALA A 55 2.57 8.99 3.55
N LEU A 56 3.36 8.21 4.30
CA LEU A 56 4.81 8.20 4.16
C LEU A 56 5.24 7.74 2.77
N ALA A 57 4.68 6.65 2.25
CA ALA A 57 4.98 6.16 0.91
C ALA A 57 4.67 7.21 -0.16
N TYR A 58 3.56 7.95 -0.02
CA TYR A 58 3.20 9.03 -0.92
C TYR A 58 4.20 10.19 -0.89
N VAL A 59 4.64 10.61 0.31
CA VAL A 59 5.68 11.64 0.47
C VAL A 59 7.02 11.18 -0.12
N MET A 60 7.41 9.92 0.10
CA MET A 60 8.64 9.36 -0.46
C MET A 60 8.62 9.36 -1.99
N LEU A 61 7.47 9.04 -2.58
CA LEU A 61 7.30 9.05 -4.03
C LEU A 61 7.41 10.47 -4.60
N GLN A 62 6.78 11.45 -3.96
CA GLN A 62 6.89 12.87 -4.34
C GLN A 62 8.31 13.42 -4.18
N ARG A 63 9.02 13.07 -3.10
CA ARG A 63 10.42 13.52 -2.90
C ARG A 63 11.32 12.99 -4.01
N ARG A 64 11.10 11.74 -4.43
CA ARG A 64 11.86 11.11 -5.52
C ARG A 64 11.61 11.79 -6.87
N SER A 65 10.43 12.40 -7.08
CA SER A 65 10.13 13.14 -8.31
C SER A 65 10.80 14.49 -8.39
N ARG A 66 10.89 15.20 -7.26
CA ARG A 66 11.56 16.50 -7.19
C ARG A 66 13.09 16.41 -7.32
N SER A 67 13.68 15.30 -6.86
CA SER A 67 15.14 15.12 -6.87
C SER A 67 15.71 14.69 -8.24
N ARG A 68 14.87 14.33 -9.22
CA ARG A 68 15.32 13.82 -10.52
C ARG A 68 14.82 14.76 -11.63
N SER A 69 15.65 15.73 -12.01
CA SER A 69 15.36 16.77 -13.01
C SER A 69 15.27 16.28 -14.47
N ASP A 70 14.94 15.02 -14.71
CA ASP A 70 14.83 14.44 -16.04
C ASP A 70 13.36 14.42 -16.48
N ARG A 71 13.00 15.30 -17.43
CA ARG A 71 11.61 15.59 -17.87
C ARG A 71 10.81 14.32 -18.23
N GLN A 72 11.47 13.29 -18.74
CA GLN A 72 10.83 12.04 -19.14
C GLN A 72 10.46 11.14 -17.94
N LYS A 73 11.14 11.31 -16.79
CA LYS A 73 10.94 10.53 -15.55
C LYS A 73 9.91 11.14 -14.60
N VAL A 74 9.70 12.46 -14.70
CA VAL A 74 8.64 13.18 -13.98
C VAL A 74 7.26 12.70 -14.42
N ALA A 75 7.08 12.36 -15.71
CA ALA A 75 5.82 11.84 -16.23
C ALA A 75 5.38 10.54 -15.51
N VAL A 76 6.26 9.55 -15.40
CA VAL A 76 5.96 8.26 -14.75
C VAL A 76 5.66 8.39 -13.25
N GLN A 77 6.34 9.29 -12.54
CA GLN A 77 6.05 9.53 -11.11
C GLN A 77 4.86 10.45 -10.87
N SER A 78 4.47 11.26 -11.84
CA SER A 78 3.20 12.00 -11.81
C SER A 78 1.98 11.09 -12.02
N VAL A 79 2.17 9.89 -12.58
CA VAL A 79 1.09 8.93 -12.87
C VAL A 79 0.58 8.24 -11.61
N ILE A 80 1.44 8.01 -10.61
CA ILE A 80 1.04 7.25 -9.41
C ILE A 80 0.32 8.16 -8.41
N SER A 81 -1.01 8.06 -8.43
CA SER A 81 -1.85 8.87 -7.54
C SER A 81 -1.87 8.33 -6.12
N ARG A 82 -2.16 9.20 -5.14
CA ARG A 82 -2.39 8.79 -3.74
C ARG A 82 -3.48 7.71 -3.64
N ARG A 83 -4.47 7.74 -4.53
CA ARG A 83 -5.57 6.77 -4.60
C ARG A 83 -5.07 5.38 -5.00
N GLN A 84 -4.24 5.28 -6.04
CA GLN A 84 -3.60 4.01 -6.41
C GLN A 84 -2.76 3.45 -5.26
N LEU A 85 -2.00 4.33 -4.59
CA LEU A 85 -1.18 3.95 -3.45
C LEU A 85 -2.01 3.40 -2.29
N GLN A 86 -3.11 4.10 -1.96
CA GLN A 86 -4.06 3.66 -0.94
C GLN A 86 -4.70 2.33 -1.32
N TRP A 87 -5.10 2.15 -2.57
CA TRP A 87 -5.70 0.89 -3.05
C TRP A 87 -4.72 -0.28 -2.92
N LEU A 88 -3.47 -0.11 -3.39
CA LEU A 88 -2.44 -1.15 -3.30
C LEU A 88 -2.12 -1.52 -1.85
N ALA A 89 -1.94 -0.51 -0.99
CA ALA A 89 -1.69 -0.73 0.43
C ALA A 89 -2.87 -1.45 1.08
N CYS A 90 -4.10 -0.98 0.89
CA CYS A 90 -5.27 -1.64 1.48
C CYS A 90 -5.42 -3.08 0.98
N LYS A 91 -5.21 -3.36 -0.31
CA LYS A 91 -5.21 -4.73 -0.84
C LYS A 91 -4.14 -5.61 -0.19
N ALA A 92 -2.91 -5.13 -0.08
CA ALA A 92 -1.82 -5.87 0.53
C ALA A 92 -2.10 -6.19 2.01
N PHE A 93 -2.60 -5.21 2.76
CA PHE A 93 -2.96 -5.41 4.17
C PHE A 93 -4.15 -6.36 4.33
N VAL A 94 -5.16 -6.31 3.47
CA VAL A 94 -6.26 -7.31 3.48
C VAL A 94 -5.69 -8.71 3.24
N ALA A 95 -4.84 -8.91 2.23
CA ALA A 95 -4.28 -10.23 1.89
C ALA A 95 -3.53 -10.89 3.08
N VAL A 96 -2.84 -10.10 3.90
CA VAL A 96 -2.13 -10.61 5.08
C VAL A 96 -3.07 -10.80 6.28
N PHE A 97 -3.87 -9.80 6.63
CA PHE A 97 -4.68 -9.81 7.85
C PHE A 97 -5.94 -10.69 7.74
N GLN A 98 -6.43 -10.96 6.54
CA GLN A 98 -7.60 -11.83 6.32
C GLN A 98 -7.34 -13.27 6.78
N ARG A 99 -6.08 -13.75 6.74
CA ARG A 99 -5.70 -15.07 7.26
C ARG A 99 -5.95 -15.23 8.76
N ARG A 100 -6.09 -14.11 9.50
CA ARG A 100 -6.42 -14.07 10.94
C ARG A 100 -7.63 -13.16 11.20
N GLN A 101 -8.65 -13.24 10.34
CA GLN A 101 -9.80 -12.32 10.34
C GLN A 101 -10.47 -12.15 11.70
N THR A 102 -10.64 -13.23 12.46
CA THR A 102 -11.32 -13.20 13.77
C THR A 102 -10.65 -12.28 14.78
N GLN A 103 -9.33 -12.10 14.69
CA GLN A 103 -8.55 -11.23 15.60
C GLN A 103 -8.47 -9.78 15.13
N HIS A 104 -8.77 -9.50 13.85
CA HIS A 104 -8.51 -8.20 13.22
C HIS A 104 -9.72 -7.64 12.46
N ARG A 105 -10.94 -8.05 12.84
CA ARG A 105 -12.18 -7.68 12.16
C ARG A 105 -12.36 -6.18 11.96
N VAL A 106 -12.08 -5.37 12.99
CA VAL A 106 -12.22 -3.90 12.91
C VAL A 106 -11.30 -3.30 11.84
N LEU A 107 -10.06 -3.77 11.77
CA LEU A 107 -9.10 -3.33 10.75
C LEU A 107 -9.57 -3.76 9.36
N LEU A 108 -10.02 -5.01 9.20
CA LEU A 108 -10.47 -5.53 7.90
C LEU A 108 -11.70 -4.78 7.38
N VAL A 109 -12.69 -4.49 8.23
CA VAL A 109 -13.85 -3.67 7.85
C VAL A 109 -13.41 -2.27 7.41
N TRP A 110 -12.44 -1.67 8.10
CA TRP A 110 -11.92 -0.36 7.70
C TRP A 110 -11.16 -0.41 6.37
N LEU A 111 -10.38 -1.47 6.13
CA LEU A 111 -9.66 -1.67 4.87
C LEU A 111 -10.61 -1.89 3.70
N GLU A 112 -11.65 -2.71 3.87
CA GLU A 112 -12.67 -2.95 2.84
C GLU A 112 -13.45 -1.68 2.52
N LYS A 113 -13.85 -0.91 3.54
CA LYS A 113 -14.48 0.41 3.34
C LYS A 113 -13.55 1.38 2.60
N SER A 114 -12.26 1.37 2.96
CA SER A 114 -11.25 2.19 2.27
C SER A 114 -11.11 1.80 0.81
N LEU A 115 -11.09 0.49 0.50
CA LEU A 115 -11.06 0.00 -0.88
C LEU A 115 -12.30 0.40 -1.67
N ALA A 116 -13.49 0.30 -1.08
CA ALA A 116 -14.74 0.70 -1.71
C ALA A 116 -14.83 2.22 -1.94
N ALA A 117 -14.21 3.02 -1.06
CA ALA A 117 -14.17 4.47 -1.19
C ALA A 117 -13.18 4.94 -2.27
N VAL A 118 -12.16 4.16 -2.60
CA VAL A 118 -11.24 4.49 -3.69
C VAL A 118 -11.94 4.30 -5.03
N ARG A 119 -12.36 5.41 -5.62
CA ARG A 119 -12.85 5.47 -7.00
C ARG A 119 -11.65 5.47 -7.96
N ILE A 120 -11.38 4.32 -8.58
CA ILE A 120 -10.50 4.21 -9.75
C ILE A 120 -11.41 4.42 -10.96
N SER A 121 -11.29 5.58 -11.61
CA SER A 121 -12.22 6.02 -12.66
C SER A 121 -11.98 5.32 -14.00
N ASP A 122 -10.76 4.83 -14.23
CA ASP A 122 -10.39 4.15 -15.47
C ASP A 122 -10.35 2.63 -15.27
N THR A 123 -11.11 1.91 -16.09
CA THR A 123 -11.17 0.44 -16.07
C THR A 123 -9.81 -0.17 -16.41
N ALA A 124 -9.03 0.45 -17.32
CA ALA A 124 -7.70 -0.03 -17.68
C ALA A 124 -6.71 0.12 -16.51
N GLU A 125 -6.79 1.23 -15.79
CA GLU A 125 -6.02 1.48 -14.56
C GLU A 125 -6.36 0.45 -13.47
N ARG A 126 -7.64 0.12 -13.30
CA ARG A 126 -8.08 -0.89 -12.35
C ARG A 126 -7.57 -2.29 -12.71
N GLN A 127 -7.65 -2.69 -13.98
CA GLN A 127 -7.13 -3.97 -14.45
C GLN A 127 -5.62 -4.06 -14.25
N LEU A 128 -4.88 -2.98 -14.51
CA LEU A 128 -3.45 -2.91 -14.26
C LEU A 128 -3.14 -3.15 -12.77
N LEU A 129 -3.84 -2.44 -11.87
CA LEU A 129 -3.69 -2.60 -10.42
C LEU A 129 -4.04 -4.01 -9.95
N GLU A 130 -5.11 -4.61 -10.49
CA GLU A 130 -5.48 -5.99 -10.14
C GLU A 130 -4.42 -6.99 -10.61
N SER A 131 -3.87 -6.82 -11.82
CA SER A 131 -2.84 -7.71 -12.38
C SER A 131 -1.56 -7.79 -11.54
N VAL A 132 -1.17 -6.70 -10.86
CA VAL A 132 0.05 -6.66 -10.04
C VAL A 132 -0.14 -7.23 -8.63
N THR A 133 -1.39 -7.47 -8.21
CA THR A 133 -1.73 -8.04 -6.89
C THR A 133 -1.92 -9.55 -6.89
N GLN A 134 -2.00 -10.19 -8.07
CA GLN A 134 -2.24 -11.64 -8.23
C GLN A 134 -0.96 -12.49 -8.36
N ARG A 135 0.23 -11.89 -8.25
CA ARG A 135 1.51 -12.59 -8.35
C ARG A 135 2.04 -13.07 -7.00
#